data_AF-A0A7G5GXT9-F1
#
_entry.id   AF-A0A7G5GXT9-F1
#
_cell.length_a   1.000
_cell.length_b   1.000
_cell.length_c   1.000
_cell.angle_alpha   90.00
_cell.angle_beta   90.00
_cell.angle_gamma   90.00
#
_symmetry.space_group_name_H-M   'P 1'
#
loop_
_entity.id
_entity.type
_entity.pdbx_description
1 polymer ?
#
loop_
_entity_poly.entity_id
_entity_poly.type
_entity_poly.pdbx_seq_one_letter_code
_entity_poly.pdbx_strand_id
1 'polypeptide(L)'
;MDFQSLDNLIKMISTSADLTTLIINLKQLGVRISGKTLQDIRNDHFITEDILHECFMRKEIMWQRYEYENKYWSINSLIDLQEKCDRYHSTFRTTNNEKHYFFSQLMRSWGNYCNEAYKELYRNQNDNDYREIVALKPFRRKSLKVVVTLIQALPDSSFLKQQAFDKIDVACKNSVITYKQILPEWLIDQA
;
A
#
# COMPACT_ATOMS: atom_id res chain seq x y z
N MET A 1 -16.51 -5.76 -8.50
CA MET A 1 -15.09 -5.39 -8.59
C MET A 1 -14.33 -6.66 -8.26
N ASP A 2 -13.76 -7.34 -9.24
CA ASP A 2 -13.23 -8.69 -9.03
C ASP A 2 -11.77 -8.67 -8.58
N PHE A 3 -11.57 -8.72 -7.26
CA PHE A 3 -10.31 -9.13 -6.63
C PHE A 3 -10.12 -10.67 -6.65
N GLN A 4 -10.93 -11.38 -7.45
CA GLN A 4 -11.01 -12.85 -7.53
C GLN A 4 -9.67 -13.56 -7.71
N SER A 5 -8.70 -12.96 -8.40
CA SER A 5 -7.39 -13.60 -8.62
C SER A 5 -6.63 -13.84 -7.31
N LEU A 6 -6.87 -13.01 -6.28
CA LEU A 6 -6.17 -13.13 -5.01
C LEU A 6 -6.95 -13.95 -3.98
N ASP A 7 -8.28 -13.88 -3.97
CA ASP A 7 -9.08 -14.83 -3.18
C ASP A 7 -8.82 -16.28 -3.63
N ASN A 8 -8.55 -16.47 -4.92
CA ASN A 8 -8.11 -17.76 -5.45
C ASN A 8 -6.68 -18.12 -5.01
N LEU A 9 -5.76 -17.16 -4.94
CA LEU A 9 -4.40 -17.36 -4.40
C LEU A 9 -4.46 -17.74 -2.90
N ILE A 10 -5.29 -17.04 -2.14
CA ILE A 10 -5.53 -17.28 -0.72
C ILE A 10 -6.22 -18.62 -0.50
N LYS A 11 -7.19 -18.98 -1.34
CA LYS A 11 -7.79 -20.31 -1.33
C LYS A 11 -6.76 -21.38 -1.65
N MET A 12 -5.91 -21.18 -2.66
CA MET A 12 -4.80 -22.08 -2.99
C MET A 12 -3.84 -22.25 -1.82
N ILE A 13 -3.47 -21.16 -1.14
CA ILE A 13 -2.69 -21.17 0.11
C ILE A 13 -3.40 -22.02 1.17
N SER A 14 -4.68 -21.75 1.45
CA SER A 14 -5.44 -22.50 2.46
C SER A 14 -5.62 -23.99 2.14
N THR A 15 -5.47 -24.39 0.87
CA THR A 15 -5.53 -25.78 0.41
C THR A 15 -4.16 -26.43 0.20
N SER A 16 -3.06 -25.66 0.29
CA SER A 16 -1.71 -26.19 0.11
C SER A 16 -1.29 -26.98 1.35
N ALA A 17 -0.78 -28.19 1.14
CA ALA A 17 -0.32 -29.06 2.22
C ALA A 17 0.94 -28.53 2.92
N ASP A 18 1.73 -27.70 2.23
CA ASP A 18 2.91 -27.04 2.79
C ASP A 18 2.94 -25.55 2.41
N LEU A 19 2.80 -24.71 3.44
CA LEU A 19 2.80 -23.25 3.33
C LEU A 19 4.19 -22.63 3.56
N THR A 20 5.14 -23.43 4.03
CA THR A 20 6.50 -22.97 4.33
C THR A 20 7.37 -22.91 3.08
N THR A 21 7.09 -23.76 2.09
CA THR A 21 7.79 -23.83 0.80
C THR A 21 7.14 -23.01 -0.31
N LEU A 22 5.90 -22.55 -0.10
CA LEU A 22 5.22 -21.64 -1.02
C LEU A 22 5.73 -20.20 -0.81
N ILE A 23 6.46 -19.66 -1.79
CA ILE A 23 6.96 -18.29 -1.74
C ILE A 23 6.09 -17.39 -2.63
N ILE A 24 5.63 -16.31 -2.03
CA ILE A 24 4.81 -15.30 -2.68
C ILE A 24 5.69 -14.08 -2.94
N ASN A 25 5.78 -13.69 -4.21
CA ASN A 25 6.67 -12.64 -4.69
C ASN A 25 5.88 -11.46 -5.24
N LEU A 26 6.01 -10.32 -4.55
CA LEU A 26 5.50 -9.02 -4.96
C LEU A 26 6.58 -8.29 -5.76
N LYS A 27 6.81 -8.71 -7.01
CA LYS A 27 7.92 -8.20 -7.84
C LYS A 27 7.99 -6.67 -7.90
N GLN A 28 6.83 -6.02 -8.02
CA GLN A 28 6.76 -4.55 -8.13
C GLN A 28 7.10 -3.81 -6.84
N LEU A 29 6.99 -4.48 -5.69
CA LEU A 29 7.34 -3.94 -4.37
C LEU A 29 8.68 -4.50 -3.86
N GLY A 30 9.28 -5.45 -4.58
CA GLY A 30 10.54 -6.09 -4.19
C GLY A 30 10.44 -6.92 -2.91
N VAL A 31 9.23 -7.38 -2.55
CA VAL A 31 8.98 -8.10 -1.30
C VAL A 31 8.68 -9.58 -1.59
N ARG A 32 9.27 -10.46 -0.80
CA ARG A 32 8.99 -11.90 -0.80
C ARG A 32 8.49 -12.30 0.59
N ILE A 33 7.52 -13.20 0.64
CA ILE A 33 6.92 -13.69 1.87
C ILE A 33 6.48 -15.14 1.70
N SER A 34 6.66 -15.98 2.71
CA SER A 34 6.10 -17.33 2.72
C SER A 34 4.57 -17.31 2.82
N GLY A 35 3.92 -18.34 2.27
CA GLY A 35 2.48 -18.53 2.41
C GLY A 35 2.05 -18.60 3.88
N LYS A 36 2.89 -19.21 4.72
CA LYS A 36 2.69 -19.28 6.18
C LYS A 36 2.68 -17.89 6.81
N THR A 37 3.68 -17.05 6.54
CA THR A 37 3.72 -15.70 7.12
C THR A 37 2.56 -14.83 6.63
N LEU A 38 2.12 -14.98 5.37
CA LEU A 38 0.93 -14.28 4.90
C LEU A 38 -0.33 -14.72 5.68
N GLN A 39 -0.46 -16.01 5.98
CA GLN A 39 -1.54 -16.51 6.84
C GLN A 39 -1.41 -15.96 8.28
N ASP A 40 -0.21 -15.92 8.84
CA ASP A 40 0.05 -15.36 10.16
C ASP A 40 -0.34 -13.87 10.24
N ILE A 41 -0.09 -13.10 9.17
CA ILE A 41 -0.53 -11.69 9.06
C ILE A 41 -2.06 -11.59 9.05
N ARG A 42 -2.76 -12.47 8.33
CA ARG A 42 -4.23 -12.47 8.28
C ARG A 42 -4.83 -12.81 9.65
N ASN A 43 -4.21 -13.74 10.36
CA ASN A 43 -4.65 -14.16 11.70
C ASN A 43 -4.35 -13.08 12.75
N ASP A 44 -3.18 -12.44 12.67
CA ASP A 44 -2.74 -11.34 13.54
C ASP A 44 -2.71 -10.01 12.78
N HIS A 45 -3.90 -9.60 12.35
CA HIS A 45 -4.13 -8.43 11.50
C HIS A 45 -4.00 -7.06 12.18
N PHE A 46 -3.78 -6.98 13.50
CA PHE A 46 -3.77 -5.71 14.23
C PHE A 46 -2.72 -4.71 13.70
N ILE A 47 -1.54 -5.20 13.33
CA ILE A 47 -0.48 -4.36 12.73
C ILE A 47 -0.95 -3.80 11.37
N THR A 48 -1.59 -4.65 10.55
CA THR A 48 -2.12 -4.24 9.25
C THR A 48 -3.21 -3.17 9.41
N GLU A 49 -4.11 -3.36 10.38
CA GLU A 49 -5.18 -2.40 10.67
C GLU A 49 -4.62 -1.07 11.17
N ASP A 50 -3.63 -1.09 12.07
CA ASP A 50 -2.97 0.10 12.59
C ASP A 50 -2.29 0.90 11.46
N ILE A 51 -1.50 0.23 10.62
CA ILE A 51 -0.86 0.86 9.45
C ILE A 51 -1.91 1.47 8.52
N LEU A 52 -2.98 0.73 8.18
CA LEU A 52 -4.03 1.24 7.30
C LEU A 52 -4.75 2.44 7.93
N HIS A 53 -5.02 2.40 9.23
CA HIS A 53 -5.68 3.50 9.92
C HIS A 53 -4.82 4.77 9.91
N GLU A 54 -3.54 4.65 10.30
CA GLU A 54 -2.63 5.79 10.41
C GLU A 54 -2.19 6.36 9.05
N CYS A 55 -1.87 5.49 8.09
CA CYS A 55 -1.22 5.88 6.84
C CYS A 55 -2.20 6.05 5.67
N PHE A 56 -3.36 5.41 5.70
CA PHE A 56 -4.34 5.48 4.60
C PHE A 56 -5.65 6.15 5.02
N MET A 57 -6.33 5.63 6.03
CA MET A 57 -7.69 6.08 6.39
C MET A 57 -7.71 7.52 6.87
N ARG A 58 -6.73 7.94 7.67
CA ARG A 58 -6.62 9.33 8.15
C ARG A 58 -6.05 10.32 7.13
N LYS A 59 -5.54 9.85 6.00
CA LYS A 59 -4.88 10.71 4.99
C LYS A 59 -5.83 11.15 3.89
N GLU A 60 -6.72 12.10 4.20
CA GLU A 60 -7.73 12.55 3.23
C GLU A 60 -7.15 13.32 2.05
N ILE A 61 -6.28 14.29 2.32
CA ILE A 61 -5.69 15.21 1.32
C ILE A 61 -5.04 14.45 0.16
N MET A 62 -4.43 13.29 0.42
CA MET A 62 -3.71 12.49 -0.59
C MET A 62 -4.61 11.89 -1.69
N TRP A 63 -5.91 11.78 -1.40
CA TRP A 63 -6.88 11.05 -2.22
C TRP A 63 -8.06 11.93 -2.66
N GLN A 64 -7.98 13.23 -2.40
CA GLN A 64 -9.00 14.19 -2.83
C GLN A 64 -8.96 14.38 -4.35
N ARG A 65 -10.03 14.99 -4.88
CA ARG A 65 -10.02 15.40 -6.28
C ARG A 65 -9.03 16.53 -6.46
N TYR A 66 -8.40 16.50 -7.62
CA TYR A 66 -7.36 17.43 -7.99
C TYR A 66 -7.81 18.90 -7.93
N GLU A 67 -9.09 19.19 -8.16
CA GLU A 67 -9.61 20.57 -8.10
C GLU A 67 -9.55 21.18 -6.69
N TYR A 68 -9.39 20.35 -5.67
CA TYR A 68 -9.36 20.76 -4.27
C TYR A 68 -7.99 20.54 -3.61
N GLU A 69 -7.00 20.11 -4.38
CA GLU A 69 -5.66 19.86 -3.85
C GLU A 69 -4.85 21.14 -3.79
N ASN A 70 -4.37 21.46 -2.59
CA ASN A 70 -3.44 22.55 -2.38
C ASN A 70 -2.02 22.00 -2.24
N LYS A 71 -1.06 22.55 -3.01
CA LYS A 71 0.35 22.16 -2.98
C LYS A 71 0.92 22.01 -1.57
N TYR A 72 0.73 23.02 -0.72
CA TYR A 72 1.29 23.02 0.63
C TYR A 72 0.68 21.92 1.49
N TRP A 73 -0.62 21.69 1.37
CA TRP A 73 -1.30 20.59 2.06
C TRP A 73 -0.82 19.22 1.55
N SER A 74 -0.63 19.06 0.24
CA SER A 74 -0.07 17.84 -0.34
C SER A 74 1.36 17.58 0.14
N ILE A 75 2.20 18.61 0.19
CA ILE A 75 3.57 18.51 0.71
C ILE A 75 3.56 18.09 2.18
N ASN A 76 2.79 18.78 3.04
CA ASN A 76 2.71 18.44 4.45
C ASN A 76 2.17 17.03 4.66
N SER A 77 1.19 16.62 3.86
CA SER A 77 0.61 15.28 3.92
C SER A 77 1.60 14.20 3.45
N LEU A 78 2.44 14.48 2.45
CA LEU A 78 3.53 13.59 2.03
C LEU A 78 4.60 13.44 3.11
N ILE A 79 5.02 14.55 3.74
CA ILE A 79 6.01 14.54 4.82
C ILE A 79 5.52 13.71 5.99
N ASP A 80 4.30 13.96 6.47
CA ASP A 80 3.75 13.19 7.59
C ASP A 80 3.63 11.70 7.23
N LEU A 81 3.15 11.36 6.03
CA LEU A 81 3.04 9.96 5.61
C LEU A 81 4.41 9.30 5.54
N GLN A 82 5.43 10.02 5.05
CA GLN A 82 6.81 9.54 5.03
C GLN A 82 7.32 9.27 6.46
N GLU A 83 7.14 10.20 7.38
CA GLU A 83 7.55 10.03 8.78
C GLU A 83 6.91 8.81 9.44
N LYS A 84 5.61 8.58 9.18
CA LYS A 84 4.92 7.37 9.65
C LYS A 84 5.51 6.10 9.04
N CYS A 85 5.77 6.10 7.74
CA CYS A 85 6.41 4.97 7.06
C CYS A 85 7.81 4.69 7.61
N ASP A 86 8.63 5.73 7.82
CA ASP A 86 9.99 5.60 8.35
C ASP A 86 9.98 5.09 9.80
N ARG A 87 8.99 5.50 10.60
CA ARG A 87 8.76 4.98 11.95
C ARG A 87 8.45 3.48 11.94
N TYR A 88 7.44 3.05 11.17
CA TYR A 88 7.12 1.61 11.07
C TYR A 88 8.29 0.80 10.50
N HIS A 89 8.96 1.32 9.46
CA HIS A 89 10.15 0.69 8.88
C HIS A 89 11.22 0.43 9.95
N SER A 90 11.53 1.45 10.75
CA SER A 90 12.55 1.39 11.80
C SER A 90 12.16 0.42 12.92
N THR A 91 10.90 0.46 13.37
CA THR A 91 10.37 -0.44 14.39
C THR A 91 10.47 -1.90 13.98
N PHE A 92 10.11 -2.23 12.73
CA PHE A 92 10.08 -3.62 12.28
C PHE A 92 11.44 -4.16 11.83
N ARG A 93 12.34 -3.28 11.34
CA ARG A 93 13.66 -3.67 10.79
C ARG A 93 14.55 -4.38 11.80
N THR A 94 14.40 -4.09 13.09
CA THR A 94 15.27 -4.61 14.15
C THR A 94 14.91 -6.03 14.59
N THR A 95 13.88 -6.64 14.00
CA THR A 95 13.35 -7.92 14.44
C THR A 95 13.71 -9.05 13.47
N ASN A 96 14.04 -10.23 13.99
CA ASN A 96 14.26 -11.46 13.20
C ASN A 96 12.95 -12.16 12.81
N ASN A 97 11.90 -11.38 12.54
CA ASN A 97 10.56 -11.90 12.24
C ASN A 97 10.21 -11.61 10.77
N GLU A 98 9.90 -12.64 9.99
CA GLU A 98 9.53 -12.52 8.57
C GLU A 98 8.32 -11.59 8.35
N LYS A 99 7.32 -11.64 9.24
CA LYS A 99 6.15 -10.73 9.22
C LYS A 99 6.58 -9.27 9.33
N HIS A 100 7.46 -8.98 10.27
CA HIS A 100 7.98 -7.63 10.46
C HIS A 100 8.88 -7.21 9.30
N TYR A 101 9.70 -8.12 8.76
CA TYR A 101 10.49 -7.84 7.57
C TYR A 101 9.58 -7.44 6.39
N PHE A 102 8.48 -8.17 6.16
CA PHE A 102 7.48 -7.84 5.15
C PHE A 102 6.93 -6.41 5.32
N PHE A 103 6.43 -6.05 6.51
CA PHE A 103 5.96 -4.70 6.78
C PHE A 103 7.06 -3.65 6.63
N SER A 104 8.27 -3.96 7.11
CA SER A 104 9.43 -3.07 7.00
C SER A 104 9.76 -2.74 5.55
N GLN A 105 9.71 -3.71 4.63
CA GLN A 105 9.96 -3.48 3.20
C GLN A 105 8.82 -2.70 2.52
N LEU A 106 7.56 -3.00 2.85
CA LEU A 106 6.41 -2.25 2.34
C LEU A 106 6.47 -0.79 2.77
N MET A 107 6.72 -0.52 4.05
CA MET A 107 6.79 0.84 4.59
C MET A 107 7.97 1.60 4.01
N ARG A 108 9.14 0.96 3.85
CA ARG A 108 10.28 1.57 3.16
C ARG A 108 9.95 1.98 1.74
N SER A 109 9.28 1.09 0.99
CA SER A 109 8.88 1.37 -0.40
C SER A 109 7.91 2.55 -0.46
N TRP A 110 6.92 2.58 0.43
CA TRP A 110 5.95 3.65 0.48
C TRP A 110 6.56 5.00 0.90
N GLY A 111 7.43 5.01 1.92
CA GLY A 111 8.18 6.20 2.32
C GLY A 111 9.05 6.75 1.18
N ASN A 112 9.72 5.87 0.42
CA ASN A 112 10.46 6.27 -0.77
C ASN A 112 9.57 6.93 -1.83
N TYR A 113 8.36 6.41 -2.06
CA TYR A 113 7.41 7.04 -2.98
C TYR A 113 7.02 8.43 -2.51
N CYS A 114 6.84 8.63 -1.20
CA CYS A 114 6.56 9.96 -0.63
C CYS A 114 7.69 10.95 -0.92
N ASN A 115 8.94 10.53 -0.68
CA ASN A 115 10.13 11.34 -0.94
C ASN A 115 10.30 11.68 -2.44
N GLU A 116 10.05 10.71 -3.33
CA GLU A 116 10.03 10.96 -4.79
C GLU A 116 8.99 12.02 -5.15
N ALA A 117 7.76 11.88 -4.65
CA ALA A 117 6.67 12.82 -4.92
C ALA A 117 6.97 14.22 -4.38
N TYR A 118 7.53 14.30 -3.17
CA TYR A 118 7.96 15.56 -2.55
C TYR A 118 8.99 16.28 -3.42
N LYS A 119 10.02 15.57 -3.88
CA LYS A 119 11.05 16.13 -4.77
C LYS A 119 10.46 16.63 -6.09
N GLU A 120 9.52 15.90 -6.67
CA GLU A 120 8.84 16.32 -7.90
C GLU A 120 7.97 17.56 -7.68
N LEU A 121 7.23 17.65 -6.57
CA LEU A 121 6.47 18.86 -6.24
C LEU A 121 7.37 20.07 -5.98
N TYR A 122 8.50 19.88 -5.33
CA TYR A 122 9.45 20.95 -5.02
C TYR A 122 10.18 21.48 -6.26
N ARG A 123 10.49 20.61 -7.23
CA ARG A 123 11.11 20.98 -8.52
C ARG A 123 10.17 21.75 -9.43
N ASN A 124 8.87 21.49 -9.34
CA ASN A 124 7.85 22.20 -10.09
C ASN A 124 7.48 23.52 -9.38
N GLN A 125 8.38 24.51 -9.45
CA GLN A 125 8.21 25.84 -8.85
C GLN A 125 7.28 26.78 -9.63
N ASN A 126 6.77 26.38 -10.80
CA ASN A 126 5.85 27.19 -11.58
C ASN A 126 4.39 26.92 -11.13
N ASP A 127 3.69 27.97 -10.70
CA ASP A 127 2.33 28.02 -10.13
C ASP A 127 1.18 27.54 -11.05
N ASN A 128 1.43 26.63 -11.99
CA ASN A 128 0.36 26.03 -12.77
C ASN A 128 -0.12 24.74 -12.08
N ASP A 129 -1.25 24.84 -11.38
CA ASP A 129 -1.97 23.77 -10.66
C ASP A 129 -2.03 22.45 -11.45
N TYR A 130 -2.17 22.52 -12.78
CA TYR A 130 -2.24 21.34 -13.64
C TYR A 130 -0.98 20.44 -13.59
N ARG A 131 0.21 21.00 -13.38
CA ARG A 131 1.47 20.21 -13.33
C ARG A 131 1.63 19.48 -11.99
N GLU A 132 1.05 20.01 -10.92
CA GLU A 132 1.10 19.40 -9.59
C GLU A 132 0.30 18.10 -9.54
N ILE A 133 -0.83 18.08 -10.26
CA ILE A 133 -1.71 16.92 -10.43
C ILE A 133 -0.99 15.79 -11.17
N VAL A 134 -0.23 16.14 -12.22
CA VAL A 134 0.59 15.18 -12.96
C VAL A 134 1.72 14.64 -12.08
N ALA A 135 2.29 15.45 -11.19
CA ALA A 135 3.36 15.04 -10.28
C ALA A 135 2.91 14.02 -9.23
N LEU A 136 1.67 14.12 -8.73
CA LEU A 136 1.16 13.19 -7.71
C LEU A 136 0.57 11.89 -8.30
N LYS A 137 0.15 11.87 -9.56
CA LYS A 137 -0.44 10.67 -10.17
C LYS A 137 0.49 9.42 -10.11
N PRO A 138 1.80 9.51 -10.43
CA PRO A 138 2.73 8.40 -10.26
C PRO A 138 2.80 7.91 -8.81
N PHE A 139 2.85 8.85 -7.85
CA PHE A 139 2.85 8.53 -6.43
C PHE A 139 1.59 7.75 -6.04
N ARG A 140 0.40 8.28 -6.34
CA ARG A 140 -0.87 7.63 -5.98
C ARG A 140 -0.96 6.23 -6.56
N ARG A 141 -0.54 6.04 -7.81
CA ARG A 141 -0.52 4.71 -8.44
C ARG A 141 0.39 3.73 -7.71
N LYS A 142 1.58 4.16 -7.29
CA LYS A 142 2.52 3.30 -6.53
C LYS A 142 2.01 3.05 -5.11
N SER A 143 1.54 4.08 -4.40
CA SER A 143 1.04 3.97 -3.04
C SER A 143 -0.23 3.14 -2.94
N LEU A 144 -1.17 3.29 -3.86
CA LEU A 144 -2.39 2.48 -3.88
C LEU A 144 -2.09 0.98 -4.03
N LYS A 145 -0.99 0.59 -4.70
CA LYS A 145 -0.56 -0.82 -4.72
C LYS A 145 -0.20 -1.32 -3.33
N VAL A 146 0.58 -0.54 -2.57
CA VAL A 146 0.93 -0.87 -1.18
C VAL A 146 -0.32 -0.96 -0.31
N VAL A 147 -1.22 0.00 -0.45
CA VAL A 147 -2.51 0.02 0.27
C VAL A 147 -3.34 -1.22 -0.07
N VAL A 148 -3.50 -1.56 -1.36
CA VAL A 148 -4.23 -2.76 -1.78
C VAL A 148 -3.58 -4.03 -1.20
N THR A 149 -2.25 -4.14 -1.23
CA THR A 149 -1.54 -5.25 -0.59
C THR A 149 -1.87 -5.38 0.90
N LEU A 150 -1.91 -4.27 1.64
CA LEU A 150 -2.26 -4.28 3.06
C LEU A 150 -3.74 -4.63 3.30
N ILE A 151 -4.67 -4.04 2.54
CA ILE A 151 -6.11 -4.35 2.65
C ILE A 151 -6.37 -5.83 2.37
N GLN A 152 -5.67 -6.38 1.37
CA GLN A 152 -5.78 -7.79 1.00
C GLN A 152 -5.22 -8.73 2.08
N ALA A 153 -4.26 -8.27 2.87
CA ALA A 153 -3.74 -9.00 4.02
C ALA A 153 -4.69 -8.98 5.23
N LEU A 154 -5.81 -8.26 5.18
CA LEU A 154 -6.87 -8.34 6.20
C LEU A 154 -7.78 -9.56 5.98
N PRO A 155 -8.35 -10.14 7.07
CA PRO A 155 -9.39 -11.15 6.98
C PRO A 155 -10.65 -10.58 6.32
N ASP A 156 -11.42 -11.46 5.66
CA ASP A 156 -12.60 -11.05 4.89
C ASP A 156 -13.74 -10.52 5.77
N SER A 157 -13.72 -10.88 7.06
CA SER A 157 -14.63 -10.37 8.09
C SER A 157 -14.23 -8.99 8.65
N SER A 158 -13.08 -8.42 8.27
CA SER A 158 -12.65 -7.12 8.81
C SER A 158 -13.52 -5.99 8.26
N PHE A 159 -14.15 -5.23 9.15
CA PHE A 159 -14.92 -4.04 8.79
C PHE A 159 -14.05 -2.96 8.14
N LEU A 160 -12.79 -2.84 8.57
CA LEU A 160 -11.83 -1.90 8.00
C LEU A 160 -11.53 -2.24 6.54
N LYS A 161 -11.52 -3.52 6.16
CA LYS A 161 -11.29 -3.96 4.78
C LYS A 161 -12.31 -3.34 3.82
N GLN A 162 -13.60 -3.39 4.17
CA GLN A 162 -14.66 -2.80 3.35
C GLN A 162 -14.51 -1.28 3.25
N GLN A 163 -14.32 -0.59 4.37
CA GLN A 163 -14.13 0.87 4.37
C GLN A 163 -12.93 1.32 3.55
N ALA A 164 -11.83 0.55 3.64
CA ALA A 164 -10.62 0.87 2.90
C ALA A 164 -10.81 0.67 1.39
N PHE A 165 -11.55 -0.36 0.96
CA PHE A 165 -11.93 -0.50 -0.45
C PHE A 165 -12.83 0.63 -0.93
N ASP A 166 -13.85 1.02 -0.16
CA ASP A 166 -14.71 2.15 -0.51
C ASP A 166 -13.88 3.44 -0.68
N LYS A 167 -12.86 3.64 0.18
CA LYS A 167 -11.93 4.76 0.05
C LYS A 167 -11.02 4.64 -1.18
N ILE A 168 -10.58 3.43 -1.54
CA ILE A 168 -9.84 3.20 -2.80
C ILE A 168 -10.70 3.58 -4.00
N ASP A 169 -11.99 3.27 -4.00
CA ASP A 169 -12.89 3.60 -5.10
C ASP A 169 -12.95 5.10 -5.32
N VAL A 170 -13.08 5.85 -4.22
CA VAL A 170 -13.05 7.32 -4.25
C VAL A 170 -11.68 7.81 -4.73
N ALA A 171 -10.58 7.28 -4.19
CA ALA A 171 -9.22 7.68 -4.58
C ALA A 171 -8.93 7.44 -6.08
N CYS A 172 -9.37 6.29 -6.61
CA CYS A 172 -9.23 5.90 -8.01
C CYS A 172 -10.00 6.85 -8.93
N LYS A 173 -11.27 7.13 -8.59
CA LYS A 173 -12.12 8.08 -9.32
C LYS A 173 -11.49 9.47 -9.34
N ASN A 174 -11.05 9.95 -8.19
CA ASN A 174 -10.46 11.28 -8.03
C ASN A 174 -9.13 11.45 -8.76
N SER A 175 -8.37 10.36 -8.94
CA SER A 175 -7.03 10.38 -9.54
C SER A 175 -6.98 9.89 -10.99
N VAL A 176 -8.12 9.47 -11.54
CA VAL A 176 -8.22 8.84 -12.86
C VAL A 176 -7.21 7.68 -12.98
N ILE A 177 -7.22 6.81 -11.98
CA ILE A 177 -6.43 5.59 -11.89
C ILE A 177 -7.40 4.40 -11.91
N THR A 178 -7.11 3.40 -12.74
CA THR A 178 -7.91 2.18 -12.83
C THR A 178 -7.43 1.12 -11.83
N TYR A 179 -8.31 0.21 -11.39
CA TYR A 179 -7.92 -0.90 -10.52
C TYR A 179 -6.79 -1.74 -11.11
N LYS A 180 -6.83 -2.01 -12.42
CA LYS A 180 -5.76 -2.75 -13.11
C LYS A 180 -4.37 -2.13 -12.90
N GLN A 181 -4.30 -0.81 -12.74
CA GLN A 181 -3.03 -0.11 -12.50
C GLN A 181 -2.55 -0.17 -11.05
N ILE A 182 -3.41 -0.54 -10.10
CA ILE A 182 -3.10 -0.59 -8.66
C ILE A 182 -3.21 -2.00 -8.07
N LEU A 183 -3.65 -2.98 -8.85
CA LEU A 183 -3.60 -4.37 -8.44
C LEU A 183 -2.12 -4.81 -8.33
N PRO A 184 -1.66 -5.26 -7.15
CA PRO A 184 -0.35 -5.86 -7.01
C PRO A 184 -0.27 -7.14 -7.85
N GLU A 185 0.85 -7.32 -8.53
CA GLU A 185 1.18 -8.57 -9.23
C GLU A 185 1.82 -9.53 -8.22
N TRP A 186 1.08 -10.59 -7.91
CA TRP A 186 1.54 -11.68 -7.04
C TRP A 186 1.99 -12.84 -7.90
N LEU A 187 3.23 -13.27 -7.73
CA LEU A 187 3.74 -14.49 -8.34
C LEU A 187 3.98 -15.54 -7.27
N ILE A 188 3.55 -16.76 -7.55
CA ILE A 188 3.85 -17.92 -6.72
C ILE A 188 5.10 -18.56 -7.30
N ASP A 189 6.15 -18.59 -6.50
CA ASP A 189 7.35 -19.36 -6.77
C ASP A 189 7.32 -20.61 -5.86
N GLN A 190 7.63 -21.79 -6.39
CA GLN A 190 7.96 -22.96 -5.57
C GLN A 190 9.43 -22.84 -5.16
N ALA A 191 9.71 -22.95 -3.84
CA ALA A 191 11.07 -22.93 -3.32
C ALA A 191 11.89 -24.14 -3.77
#